data_AF-R4T3R8-F1
#
_entry.id   AF-R4T3R8-F1
#
_cell.length_a   1.000
_cell.length_b   1.000
_cell.length_c   1.000
_cell.angle_alpha   90.00
_cell.angle_beta   90.00
_cell.angle_gamma   90.00
#
_symmetry.space_group_name_H-M   'P 1'
#
loop_
_entity.id
_entity.type
_entity.pdbx_description
1 polymer ?
#
loop_
_entity_poly.entity_id
_entity_poly.type
_entity_poly.pdbx_seq_one_letter_code
_entity_poly.pdbx_strand_id
1 'polypeptide(L)'
;MAAQAAQAGVDAGRPVGATQPVAAAAARSFADRAGRGVLTTPEVRATMTADTVQVAVSGTTVRLLPIPGLNIGVEVTARAVKERFTTSLTGGGS
;
A
#
# COMPACT_ATOMS: atom_id res chain seq x y z
N MET A 1 -6.27 7.54 -6.73
CA MET A 1 -5.73 6.20 -7.09
C MET A 1 -4.55 5.81 -6.21
N ALA A 2 -3.44 6.57 -6.22
CA ALA A 2 -2.23 6.20 -5.45
C ALA A 2 -2.47 6.09 -3.93
N ALA A 3 -3.29 6.97 -3.35
CA ALA A 3 -3.69 6.89 -1.94
C ALA A 3 -4.45 5.61 -1.60
N GLN A 4 -5.43 5.25 -2.43
CA GLN A 4 -6.21 4.03 -2.26
C GLN A 4 -5.37 2.76 -2.46
N ALA A 5 -4.42 2.79 -3.41
CA ALA A 5 -3.45 1.70 -3.60
C ALA A 5 -2.56 1.52 -2.38
N ALA A 6 -2.03 2.62 -1.82
CA ALA A 6 -1.22 2.58 -0.61
C ALA A 6 -2.02 2.04 0.58
N GLN A 7 -3.29 2.44 0.73
CA GLN A 7 -4.18 1.90 1.76
C GLN A 7 -4.43 0.41 1.59
N ALA A 8 -4.72 -0.07 0.38
CA ALA A 8 -4.93 -1.49 0.10
C ALA A 8 -3.72 -2.35 0.49
N GLY A 9 -2.50 -1.85 0.25
CA GLY A 9 -1.28 -2.55 0.69
C GLY A 9 -1.10 -2.56 2.21
N VAL A 10 -1.42 -1.45 2.88
CA VAL A 10 -1.38 -1.35 4.34
C VAL A 10 -2.42 -2.27 4.99
N ASP A 11 -3.64 -2.34 4.46
CA ASP A 11 -4.68 -3.24 4.94
C ASP A 11 -4.27 -4.71 4.77
N ALA A 12 -3.68 -5.07 3.63
CA ALA A 12 -3.15 -6.42 3.41
C ALA A 12 -1.95 -6.76 4.32
N GLY A 13 -1.18 -5.76 4.75
CA GLY A 13 -0.05 -5.90 5.66
C GLY A 13 -0.39 -5.79 7.15
N ARG A 14 -1.61 -5.40 7.49
CA ARG A 14 -2.05 -5.22 8.89
C ARG A 14 -1.99 -6.51 9.71
N PRO A 15 -2.42 -7.69 9.19
CA PRO A 15 -2.42 -8.91 9.98
C PRO A 15 -1.01 -9.31 10.48
N VAL A 16 -0.92 -9.75 11.73
CA VAL A 16 0.28 -10.43 12.23
C VAL A 16 0.49 -11.71 11.42
N GLY A 17 1.68 -11.86 10.82
CA GLY A 17 1.99 -12.92 9.85
C GLY A 17 1.99 -12.47 8.38
N ALA A 18 1.37 -11.32 8.06
CA ALA A 18 1.49 -10.75 6.72
C ALA A 18 2.93 -10.30 6.44
N THR A 19 3.36 -10.47 5.19
CA THR A 19 4.72 -10.21 4.72
C THR A 19 4.78 -8.99 3.80
N GLN A 20 5.97 -8.40 3.71
CA GLN A 20 6.25 -7.28 2.80
C GLN A 20 5.81 -7.54 1.34
N PRO A 21 6.09 -8.71 0.72
CA PRO A 21 5.63 -8.98 -0.65
C PRO A 21 4.10 -9.04 -0.78
N VAL A 22 3.36 -9.47 0.25
CA VAL A 22 1.88 -9.48 0.23
C VAL A 22 1.34 -8.05 0.21
N ALA A 23 1.86 -7.17 1.07
CA ALA A 23 1.47 -5.75 1.09
C ALA A 23 1.79 -5.05 -0.24
N ALA A 24 2.97 -5.31 -0.82
CA ALA A 24 3.37 -4.76 -2.12
C ALA A 24 2.49 -5.27 -3.27
N ALA A 25 2.19 -6.58 -3.30
CA ALA A 25 1.36 -7.18 -4.34
C ALA A 25 -0.09 -6.66 -4.31
N ALA A 26 -0.66 -6.44 -3.11
CA ALA A 26 -2.00 -5.89 -2.96
C ALA A 26 -2.10 -4.44 -3.46
N ALA A 27 -1.14 -3.59 -3.06
CA ALA A 27 -1.08 -2.21 -3.53
C ALA A 27 -0.88 -2.13 -5.05
N ARG A 28 0.00 -2.98 -5.61
CA ARG A 28 0.23 -3.04 -7.05
C ARG A 28 -1.00 -3.50 -7.82
N SER A 29 -1.67 -4.55 -7.35
CA SER A 29 -2.92 -5.04 -7.97
C SER A 29 -4.01 -3.98 -7.99
N PHE A 30 -4.12 -3.17 -6.94
CA PHE A 30 -5.05 -2.04 -6.92
C PHE A 30 -4.63 -0.95 -7.92
N ALA A 31 -3.35 -0.56 -7.91
CA ALA A 31 -2.82 0.43 -8.84
C ALA A 31 -3.00 0.01 -10.31
N ASP A 32 -2.81 -1.27 -10.63
CA ASP A 32 -3.00 -1.80 -11.99
C ASP A 32 -4.47 -1.83 -12.41
N ARG A 33 -5.37 -2.18 -11.50
CA ARG A 33 -6.82 -2.23 -11.78
C ARG A 33 -7.41 -0.82 -11.91
N ALA A 34 -7.02 0.08 -11.00
CA ALA A 34 -7.59 1.41 -10.90
C ALA A 34 -6.85 2.42 -11.82
N GLY A 35 -5.58 2.17 -12.12
CA GLY A 35 -4.72 3.07 -12.89
C GLY A 35 -4.76 2.91 -14.41
N ARG A 36 -5.51 1.94 -14.97
CA ARG A 36 -5.68 1.79 -16.43
C ARG A 36 -6.13 3.12 -17.05
N GLY A 37 -5.18 3.84 -17.66
CA GLY A 37 -5.38 5.10 -18.37
C GLY A 37 -4.97 6.40 -17.65
N VAL A 38 -4.64 6.38 -16.35
CA VAL A 38 -4.37 7.62 -15.57
C VAL A 38 -2.99 7.64 -14.91
N LEU A 39 -2.53 6.50 -14.41
CA LEU A 39 -1.21 6.33 -13.80
C LEU A 39 -0.38 5.42 -14.70
N THR A 40 0.61 5.98 -15.39
CA THR A 40 1.61 5.20 -16.11
C THR A 40 2.74 4.81 -15.15
N THR A 41 3.22 3.58 -15.32
CA THR A 41 4.36 3.00 -14.56
C THR A 41 4.23 3.17 -13.04
N PRO A 42 3.19 2.59 -12.39
CA PRO A 42 3.09 2.62 -10.94
C PRO A 42 4.24 1.82 -10.29
N GLU A 43 4.96 2.46 -9.39
CA GLU A 43 5.99 1.83 -8.55
C GLU A 43 5.45 1.70 -7.12
N VAL A 44 5.67 0.55 -6.50
CA VAL A 44 5.17 0.23 -5.17
C VAL A 44 6.33 -0.20 -4.30
N ARG A 45 6.46 0.43 -3.13
CA ARG A 45 7.46 0.09 -2.12
C ARG A 45 6.78 -0.14 -0.78
N ALA A 46 6.77 -1.39 -0.34
CA ALA A 46 6.32 -1.75 1.00
C ALA A 46 7.52 -1.85 1.94
N THR A 47 7.37 -1.37 3.16
CA THR A 47 8.31 -1.57 4.26
C THR A 47 7.53 -2.10 5.45
N MET A 48 8.05 -3.15 6.10
CA MET A 48 7.42 -3.76 7.25
C MET A 48 8.40 -3.88 8.41
N THR A 49 7.89 -3.67 9.61
CA THR A 49 8.53 -4.05 10.86
C THR A 49 7.63 -5.05 11.60
N ALA A 50 8.03 -5.46 12.80
CA ALA A 50 7.21 -6.30 13.66
C ALA A 50 5.89 -5.62 14.08
N ASP A 51 5.88 -4.27 14.13
CA ASP A 51 4.79 -3.49 14.70
C ASP A 51 4.07 -2.61 13.67
N THR A 52 4.71 -2.34 12.53
CA THR A 52 4.19 -1.40 11.53
C THR A 52 4.31 -1.93 10.11
N VAL A 53 3.38 -1.49 9.27
CA VAL A 53 3.45 -1.60 7.82
C VAL A 53 3.35 -0.20 7.21
N GLN A 54 4.21 0.06 6.24
CA GLN A 54 4.20 1.26 5.42
C GLN A 54 4.17 0.85 3.96
N VAL A 55 3.35 1.50 3.16
CA VAL A 55 3.33 1.32 1.70
C VAL A 55 3.41 2.68 1.04
N ALA A 56 4.42 2.87 0.21
CA ALA A 56 4.55 3.99 -0.70
C ALA A 56 4.16 3.54 -2.12
N VAL A 57 3.34 4.34 -2.78
CA VAL A 57 2.94 4.15 -4.18
C VAL A 57 3.28 5.43 -4.92
N SER A 58 4.10 5.30 -5.94
CA SER A 58 4.47 6.39 -6.83
C SER A 58 4.08 6.08 -8.28
N GLY A 59 4.03 7.11 -9.12
CA GLY A 59 3.84 6.94 -10.55
C GLY A 59 3.71 8.27 -11.27
N THR A 60 3.58 8.19 -12.59
CA THR A 60 3.47 9.37 -13.46
C THR A 60 2.04 9.51 -13.95
N THR A 61 1.51 10.74 -13.96
CA THR A 61 0.17 11.03 -14.48
C THR A 61 0.25 11.38 -15.98
N VAL A 62 -0.67 10.81 -16.78
CA VAL A 62 -0.78 11.14 -18.20
C VAL A 62 -1.39 12.53 -18.36
N ARG A 63 -0.61 13.48 -18.90
CA ARG A 63 -1.12 14.80 -19.27
C ARG A 63 -1.76 14.76 -20.66
N LEU A 64 -2.87 15.49 -20.81
CA LEU A 64 -3.50 15.77 -22.10
C LEU A 64 -2.61 16.60 -23.05
N LEU A 65 -1.58 17.29 -22.52
CA LEU A 65 -0.58 18.00 -23.33
C LEU A 65 0.85 17.66 -22.83
N PRO A 66 1.63 16.88 -23.59
CA PRO A 66 3.01 16.56 -23.21
C PRO A 66 3.89 17.80 -23.41
N ILE A 67 4.38 18.38 -22.31
CA ILE A 67 5.49 19.34 -22.35
C ILE A 67 6.78 18.52 -22.31
N PRO A 68 7.64 18.59 -23.35
CA PRO A 68 8.91 17.88 -23.36
C PRO A 68 9.73 18.21 -22.10
N GLY A 69 10.17 17.17 -21.37
CA GLY A 69 11.04 17.30 -20.19
C GLY A 69 10.33 17.51 -18.84
N LEU A 70 8.99 17.56 -18.78
CA LEU A 70 8.25 17.84 -17.54
C LEU A 70 7.46 16.61 -17.06
N ASN A 71 8.07 15.83 -16.17
CA ASN A 71 7.46 14.67 -15.50
C ASN A 71 6.91 15.10 -14.14
N ILE A 72 5.58 15.08 -13.98
CA ILE A 72 4.94 15.33 -12.68
C ILE A 72 4.76 13.98 -11.99
N GLY A 73 5.70 13.66 -11.10
CA GLY A 73 5.61 12.48 -10.24
C GLY A 73 4.58 12.68 -9.15
N VAL A 74 3.83 11.62 -8.84
CA VAL A 74 3.01 11.54 -7.64
C VAL A 74 3.63 10.49 -6.74
N GLU A 75 3.78 10.79 -5.45
CA GLU A 75 4.15 9.82 -4.43
C GLU A 75 3.14 9.92 -3.28
N VAL A 76 2.59 8.79 -2.87
CA VAL A 76 1.68 8.70 -1.74
C VAL A 76 2.11 7.60 -0.81
N THR A 77 2.16 7.91 0.49
CA THR A 77 2.53 6.96 1.54
C THR A 77 1.36 6.73 2.48
N ALA A 78 1.06 5.46 2.76
CA ALA A 78 0.15 5.04 3.84
C ALA A 78 0.92 4.24 4.90
N ARG A 79 0.48 4.31 6.15
CA ARG A 79 1.08 3.61 7.30
C ARG A 79 0.01 3.11 8.26
N ALA A 80 0.22 1.93 8.85
CA ALA A 80 -0.57 1.43 9.97
C ALA A 80 0.25 0.56 10.92
N VAL A 81 -0.31 0.33 12.11
CA VAL A 81 0.17 -0.64 13.09
C VAL A 81 -0.33 -2.05 12.76
N LYS A 82 0.42 -3.09 13.13
CA LYS A 82 0.01 -4.48 12.92
C LYS A 82 -1.08 -4.89 13.92
N GLU A 83 -2.02 -5.71 13.45
CA GLU A 83 -3.12 -6.24 14.26
C GLU A 83 -2.62 -7.38 15.14
N ARG A 84 -2.51 -7.12 16.44
CA ARG A 84 -2.26 -8.17 17.41
C ARG A 84 -3.59 -8.71 17.93
N PHE A 85 -3.98 -9.90 17.47
CA PHE A 85 -5.08 -10.64 18.07
C PHE A 85 -4.62 -11.18 19.44
N THR A 86 -5.04 -10.51 20.51
CA THR A 86 -4.92 -11.05 21.86
C THR A 86 -6.18 -11.85 22.16
N THR A 87 -6.06 -13.16 22.33
CA THR A 87 -7.14 -13.94 22.93
C THR A 87 -7.20 -13.57 24.42
N SER A 88 -8.19 -12.79 24.83
CA SER A 88 -8.53 -12.70 26.25
C SER A 88 -8.96 -14.09 26.69
N LEU A 89 -8.12 -14.80 27.44
CA LEU A 89 -8.55 -16.00 28.14
C LEU A 89 -9.41 -15.56 29.34
N THR A 90 -10.63 -15.11 29.08
CA THR A 90 -11.62 -14.95 30.14
C THR A 90 -12.27 -16.31 30.38
N GLY A 91 -11.80 -17.01 31.42
CA GLY A 91 -12.50 -18.14 32.05
C GLY A 91 -11.67 -19.42 32.14
N GLY A 92 -10.97 -19.62 33.26
CA GLY A 92 -10.29 -20.89 33.54
C GLY A 92 -9.72 -21.00 34.96
N GLY A 93 -10.60 -21.32 35.93
CA GLY A 93 -10.29 -21.99 37.21
C GLY A 93 -9.60 -21.14 38.29
N SER A 94 -9.96 -21.22 39.58
CA SER A 94 -10.87 -22.09 40.34
C SER A 94 -11.32 -21.32 41.58
#